data_AF-A0A8I1PHW8-F1
#
_entry.id   AF-A0A8I1PHW8-F1
#
_cell.length_a   1.000
_cell.length_b   1.000
_cell.length_c   1.000
_cell.angle_alpha   90.00
_cell.angle_beta   90.00
_cell.angle_gamma   90.00
#
_symmetry.space_group_name_H-M   'P 1'
#
loop_
_entity.id
_entity.type
_entity.pdbx_description
1 polymer ?
#
loop_
_entity_poly.entity_id
_entity_poly.type
_entity_poly.pdbx_seq_one_letter_code
_entity_poly.pdbx_strand_id
1 'polypeptide(L)'
;MTAPTRTVSGLRPRARRLVLDQVVHATRELWRTRVVFVFTFLFPLTWLIVIGFLAGNATVDGAGGVRVMQFVTPTAIAMGVLYAAFPTVAISLSTARDQKVLKRVHGTPLPAWIYFAGRIGSAVAFAVGSVLTMLLVGIVAYDVQIVWRTALATLVTLVVGVACFAALGLAVAAVASSAAVAQAASIAGAVVLGFLSGLFTVGELPGWASATASVFPLKPFTDALRHQFTPFHPGSGWDLGALGVLFAWGLAGVVIATLAFRWEPARRKTRRAAPAAPVLPVARPSARSIRASAPGRPGAAALLLAQVRWALLRTWRDPGSVFFTVVMPVAIFAFTLTITGGADTGATGVPFGLFLAAGMTTWGTAVASFVNVPGTVAVARDRGVLKRLRGTPLPLRLHLAGQTASALIVALLTGVLVLGVGTVFLDVPVSFTGVPLAITLLVLGTTTLAACGFALAGTLPSSKAVTAVGLGILLPLSFFSDVFPTGHTPAWMSTVGAFLPLKHLANGLADALAPGGPTVNWVGVGVLVAWLVAAALLAARTFRMDGDTT
;
A
#
# COMPACT_ATOMS: atom_id res chain seq x y z
N MET A 1 6.49 41.56 55.88
CA MET A 1 5.44 40.93 55.05
C MET A 1 6.08 39.89 54.15
N THR A 2 6.06 38.63 54.56
CA THR A 2 6.57 37.48 53.80
C THR A 2 5.44 36.91 52.93
N ALA A 3 5.62 36.94 51.61
CA ALA A 3 4.66 36.36 50.67
C ALA A 3 4.59 34.83 50.87
N PRO A 4 3.39 34.21 50.86
CA PRO A 4 3.28 32.78 51.01
C PRO A 4 3.76 32.09 49.73
N THR A 5 4.84 31.31 49.83
CA THR A 5 5.23 30.34 48.81
C THR A 5 4.11 29.31 48.67
N ARG A 6 3.28 29.46 47.63
CA ARG A 6 2.38 28.41 47.17
C ARG A 6 3.22 27.22 46.72
N THR A 7 3.44 26.26 47.62
CA THR A 7 3.88 24.91 47.25
C THR A 7 2.81 24.30 46.38
N VAL A 8 2.98 24.35 45.06
CA VAL A 8 2.20 23.53 44.13
C VAL A 8 2.60 22.09 44.42
N SER A 9 1.90 21.44 45.35
CA SER A 9 1.95 19.99 45.52
C SER A 9 1.19 19.36 44.35
N GLY A 10 1.73 19.51 43.14
CA GLY A 10 1.24 18.83 41.96
C GLY A 10 1.57 17.35 42.11
N LEU A 11 0.61 16.57 42.59
CA LEU A 11 0.69 15.11 42.58
C LEU A 11 1.19 14.67 41.20
N ARG A 12 2.37 14.02 41.15
CA ARG A 12 2.90 13.47 39.90
C ARG A 12 1.80 12.61 39.27
N PRO A 13 1.41 12.85 38.01
CA PRO A 13 0.32 12.11 37.39
C PRO A 13 0.62 10.61 37.45
N ARG A 14 -0.36 9.82 37.91
CA ARG A 14 -0.23 8.36 38.02
C ARG A 14 0.11 7.76 36.66
N ALA A 15 0.99 6.77 36.62
CA ALA A 15 1.43 6.12 35.37
C ALA A 15 0.26 5.65 34.49
N ARG A 16 -0.82 5.14 35.11
CA ARG A 16 -2.05 4.75 34.40
C ARG A 16 -2.69 5.90 33.61
N ARG A 17 -2.73 7.11 34.18
CA ARG A 17 -3.28 8.30 33.51
C ARG A 17 -2.38 8.72 32.34
N LEU A 18 -1.07 8.69 32.53
CA LEU A 18 -0.11 8.99 31.46
C LEU A 18 -0.21 8.00 30.29
N VAL A 19 -0.37 6.70 30.57
CA VAL A 19 -0.61 5.69 29.53
C VAL A 19 -1.91 5.97 28.79
N LEU A 20 -3.02 6.22 29.51
CA LEU A 20 -4.30 6.51 28.89
C LEU A 20 -4.24 7.77 28.02
N ASP A 21 -3.66 8.85 28.52
CA ASP A 21 -3.48 10.11 27.79
C ASP A 21 -2.64 9.88 26.53
N GLN A 22 -1.58 9.07 26.61
CA GLN A 22 -0.74 8.73 25.48
C GLN A 22 -1.46 7.85 24.45
N VAL A 23 -2.25 6.86 24.88
CA VAL A 23 -3.09 6.04 24.00
C VAL A 23 -4.10 6.93 23.29
N VAL A 24 -4.80 7.80 24.00
CA VAL A 24 -5.79 8.72 23.42
C VAL A 24 -5.13 9.67 22.41
N HIS A 25 -3.97 10.22 22.74
CA HIS A 25 -3.21 11.07 21.83
C HIS A 25 -2.79 10.33 20.56
N ALA A 26 -2.18 9.16 20.69
CA ALA A 26 -1.75 8.34 19.56
C ALA A 26 -2.93 7.88 18.69
N THR A 27 -4.04 7.48 19.30
CA THR A 27 -5.29 7.13 18.59
C THR A 27 -5.83 8.32 17.80
N ARG A 28 -5.86 9.52 18.39
CA ARG A 28 -6.27 10.76 17.67
C ARG A 28 -5.34 11.09 16.51
N GLU A 29 -4.04 10.85 16.65
CA GLU A 29 -3.06 11.01 15.56
C GLU A 29 -3.35 10.05 14.40
N LEU A 30 -3.63 8.78 14.69
CA LEU A 30 -4.00 7.77 13.69
C LEU A 30 -5.31 8.12 12.98
N TRP A 31 -6.35 8.54 13.72
CA TRP A 31 -7.64 8.97 13.14
C TRP A 31 -7.50 10.14 12.17
N ARG A 32 -6.52 11.02 12.41
CA ARG A 32 -6.22 12.14 11.50
C ARG A 32 -5.38 11.72 10.29
N THR A 33 -4.78 10.53 10.33
CA THR A 33 -3.95 9.98 9.25
C THR A 33 -4.82 9.13 8.32
N ARG A 34 -5.42 9.79 7.32
CA ARG A 34 -6.36 9.16 6.37
C ARG A 34 -5.85 7.87 5.71
N VAL A 35 -4.54 7.74 5.49
CA VAL A 35 -3.92 6.52 4.91
C VAL A 35 -4.19 5.29 5.79
N VAL A 36 -4.09 5.43 7.13
CA VAL A 36 -4.27 4.31 8.06
C VAL A 36 -5.71 3.79 8.01
N PHE A 37 -6.68 4.70 7.84
CA PHE A 37 -8.10 4.34 7.72
C PHE A 37 -8.36 3.45 6.50
N VAL A 38 -7.72 3.73 5.37
CA VAL A 38 -7.90 2.96 4.14
C VAL A 38 -7.50 1.50 4.34
N PHE A 39 -6.32 1.22 4.87
CA PHE A 39 -5.85 -0.16 5.03
C PHE A 39 -6.48 -0.88 6.23
N THR A 40 -6.82 -0.14 7.30
CA THR A 40 -7.33 -0.74 8.54
C THR A 40 -8.83 -1.05 8.46
N PHE A 41 -9.60 -0.22 7.75
CA PHE A 41 -11.06 -0.35 7.68
C PHE A 41 -11.54 -0.55 6.25
N LEU A 42 -11.21 0.37 5.34
CA LEU A 42 -11.81 0.38 4.01
C LEU A 42 -11.43 -0.87 3.20
N PHE A 43 -10.17 -1.29 3.23
CA PHE A 43 -9.72 -2.43 2.44
C PHE A 43 -10.34 -3.76 2.91
N PRO A 44 -10.31 -4.13 4.21
CA PRO A 44 -11.07 -5.28 4.71
C PRO A 44 -12.57 -5.21 4.45
N LEU A 45 -13.16 -4.03 4.61
CA LEU A 45 -14.59 -3.83 4.40
C LEU A 45 -14.95 -4.01 2.92
N THR A 46 -14.22 -3.39 2.01
CA THR A 46 -14.43 -3.53 0.57
C THR A 46 -14.22 -4.97 0.15
N TRP A 47 -13.17 -5.63 0.64
CA TRP A 47 -12.95 -7.05 0.34
C TRP A 47 -14.12 -7.90 0.83
N LEU A 48 -14.58 -7.73 2.07
CA LEU A 48 -15.74 -8.45 2.60
C LEU A 48 -17.00 -8.22 1.76
N ILE A 49 -17.25 -6.96 1.37
CA ILE A 49 -18.42 -6.59 0.59
C ILE A 49 -18.37 -7.22 -0.80
N VAL A 50 -17.24 -7.10 -1.49
CA VAL A 50 -17.03 -7.65 -2.84
C VAL A 50 -17.18 -9.17 -2.80
N ILE A 51 -16.55 -9.87 -1.85
CA ILE A 51 -16.69 -11.31 -1.73
C ILE A 51 -18.14 -11.71 -1.39
N GLY A 52 -18.84 -10.95 -0.55
CA GLY A 52 -20.25 -11.23 -0.25
C GLY A 52 -21.18 -11.11 -1.44
N PHE A 53 -20.91 -10.17 -2.34
CA PHE A 53 -21.65 -10.10 -3.61
C PHE A 53 -21.21 -11.19 -4.60
N LEU A 54 -19.93 -11.52 -4.62
CA LEU A 54 -19.36 -12.50 -5.54
C LEU A 54 -19.78 -13.94 -5.22
N ALA A 55 -19.61 -14.33 -3.96
CA ALA A 55 -19.88 -15.69 -3.51
C ALA A 55 -21.39 -15.98 -3.43
N GLY A 56 -22.22 -14.94 -3.39
CA GLY A 56 -23.63 -15.03 -3.07
C GLY A 56 -23.80 -15.45 -1.61
N ASN A 57 -24.45 -14.62 -0.80
CA ASN A 57 -24.69 -14.92 0.63
C ASN A 57 -25.75 -16.04 0.84
N ALA A 58 -25.72 -17.05 -0.02
CA ALA A 58 -26.54 -18.23 0.01
C ALA A 58 -26.20 -19.10 1.22
N THR A 59 -27.19 -19.87 1.65
CA THR A 59 -26.99 -20.93 2.62
C THR A 59 -26.24 -22.07 1.96
N VAL A 60 -25.21 -22.58 2.64
CA VAL A 60 -24.46 -23.73 2.16
C VAL A 60 -25.28 -24.99 2.47
N ASP A 61 -25.78 -25.65 1.43
CA ASP A 61 -26.51 -26.91 1.56
C ASP A 61 -25.61 -27.98 2.21
N GLY A 62 -26.15 -28.69 3.21
CA GLY A 62 -25.38 -29.64 4.04
C GLY A 62 -24.72 -29.05 5.29
N ALA A 63 -24.64 -27.72 5.40
CA ALA A 63 -24.13 -27.02 6.58
C ALA A 63 -25.28 -26.39 7.39
N GLY A 64 -26.38 -27.12 7.61
CA GLY A 64 -27.45 -26.71 8.54
C GLY A 64 -28.04 -25.29 8.34
N GLY A 65 -28.02 -24.74 7.12
CA GLY A 65 -28.54 -23.39 6.83
C GLY A 65 -27.58 -22.23 7.14
N VAL A 66 -26.28 -22.48 7.33
CA VAL A 66 -25.27 -21.42 7.54
C VAL A 66 -24.85 -20.78 6.22
N ARG A 67 -24.70 -19.46 6.24
CA ARG A 67 -24.38 -18.67 5.04
C ARG A 67 -22.89 -18.71 4.70
N VAL A 68 -22.54 -18.61 3.42
CA VAL A 68 -21.14 -18.57 2.94
C VAL A 68 -20.33 -17.49 3.67
N MET A 69 -20.93 -16.34 3.97
CA MET A 69 -20.25 -15.23 4.62
C MET A 69 -19.81 -15.50 6.07
N GLN A 70 -20.35 -16.55 6.70
CA GLN A 70 -19.85 -17.05 7.99
C GLN A 70 -18.36 -17.44 7.91
N PHE A 71 -17.93 -17.99 6.78
CA PHE A 71 -16.56 -18.47 6.56
C PHE A 71 -15.63 -17.38 6.00
N VAL A 72 -16.20 -16.34 5.38
CA VAL A 72 -15.46 -15.22 4.77
C VAL A 72 -15.13 -14.13 5.79
N THR A 73 -16.09 -13.80 6.67
CA THR A 73 -15.96 -12.72 7.66
C THR A 73 -14.72 -12.82 8.56
N PRO A 74 -14.31 -14.00 9.06
CA PRO A 74 -13.09 -14.16 9.86
C PRO A 74 -11.82 -13.74 9.10
N THR A 75 -11.80 -13.96 7.78
CA THR A 75 -10.68 -13.56 6.91
C THR A 75 -10.58 -12.04 6.81
N ALA A 76 -11.71 -11.35 6.67
CA ALA A 76 -11.75 -9.88 6.70
C ALA A 76 -11.33 -9.30 8.06
N ILE A 77 -11.77 -9.93 9.16
CA ILE A 77 -11.32 -9.57 10.52
C ILE A 77 -9.80 -9.72 10.63
N ALA A 78 -9.27 -10.86 10.18
CA ALA A 78 -7.83 -11.12 10.25
C ALA A 78 -7.03 -10.09 9.46
N MET A 79 -7.51 -9.69 8.27
CA MET A 79 -6.91 -8.64 7.48
C MET A 79 -6.92 -7.29 8.21
N GLY A 80 -8.06 -6.92 8.80
CA GLY A 80 -8.19 -5.70 9.60
C GLY A 80 -7.22 -5.65 10.76
N VAL A 81 -7.09 -6.75 11.52
CA VAL A 81 -6.15 -6.89 12.64
C VAL A 81 -4.69 -6.77 12.16
N LEU A 82 -4.32 -7.46 11.08
CA LEU A 82 -2.98 -7.39 10.50
C LEU A 82 -2.60 -5.95 10.14
N TYR A 83 -3.44 -5.24 9.38
CA TYR A 83 -3.15 -3.86 8.95
C TYR A 83 -3.22 -2.83 10.09
N ALA A 84 -4.11 -3.05 11.07
CA ALA A 84 -4.23 -2.19 12.25
C ALA A 84 -3.01 -2.24 13.17
N ALA A 85 -2.35 -3.40 13.26
CA ALA A 85 -1.22 -3.60 14.17
C ALA A 85 0.13 -3.52 13.46
N PHE A 86 0.35 -4.31 12.40
CA PHE A 86 1.70 -4.52 11.86
C PHE A 86 2.25 -3.29 11.11
N PRO A 87 1.69 -2.84 9.96
CA PRO A 87 2.16 -1.63 9.29
C PRO A 87 1.98 -0.35 10.11
N THR A 88 0.88 -0.25 10.86
CA THR A 88 0.57 0.95 11.64
C THR A 88 1.61 1.23 12.72
N VAL A 89 2.03 0.23 13.49
CA VAL A 89 3.08 0.38 14.51
C VAL A 89 4.43 0.64 13.84
N ALA A 90 4.76 -0.08 12.77
CA ALA A 90 6.02 0.09 12.04
C ALA A 90 6.19 1.53 11.53
N ILE A 91 5.19 2.03 10.81
CA ILE A 91 5.23 3.33 10.16
C ILE A 91 5.20 4.46 11.19
N SER A 92 4.31 4.38 12.19
CA SER A 92 4.16 5.46 13.18
C SER A 92 5.45 5.65 14.00
N LEU A 93 6.09 4.55 14.42
CA LEU A 93 7.32 4.62 15.20
C LEU A 93 8.52 5.09 14.36
N SER A 94 8.70 4.57 13.15
CA SER A 94 9.79 5.03 12.27
C SER A 94 9.60 6.48 11.83
N THR A 95 8.37 6.94 11.61
CA THR A 95 8.07 8.35 11.32
C THR A 95 8.43 9.24 12.51
N ALA A 96 8.06 8.83 13.72
CA ALA A 96 8.43 9.55 14.94
C ALA A 96 9.96 9.64 15.13
N ARG A 97 10.70 8.60 14.72
CA ARG A 97 12.18 8.59 14.75
C ARG A 97 12.76 9.58 13.74
N ASP A 98 12.32 9.52 12.50
CA ASP A 98 12.82 10.38 11.42
C ASP A 98 12.55 11.86 11.70
N GLN A 99 11.42 12.17 12.31
CA GLN A 99 11.04 13.53 12.72
C GLN A 99 11.68 13.99 14.04
N LYS A 100 12.55 13.17 14.62
CA LYS A 100 13.21 13.40 15.92
C LYS A 100 12.21 13.59 17.08
N VAL A 101 10.97 13.10 16.94
CA VAL A 101 9.97 13.12 18.01
C VAL A 101 10.47 12.28 19.18
N LEU A 102 11.01 11.09 18.91
CA LEU A 102 11.60 10.21 19.93
C LEU A 102 12.70 10.90 20.76
N LYS A 103 13.56 11.70 20.10
CA LYS A 103 14.59 12.49 20.79
C LYS A 103 13.99 13.57 21.68
N ARG A 104 12.91 14.23 21.24
CA ARG A 104 12.20 15.22 22.06
C ARG A 104 11.52 14.57 23.26
N VAL A 105 10.85 13.43 23.06
CA VAL A 105 10.18 12.67 24.13
C VAL A 105 11.18 12.21 25.19
N HIS A 106 12.37 11.74 24.79
CA HIS A 106 13.41 11.32 25.72
C HIS A 106 13.98 12.46 26.59
N GLY A 107 13.83 13.70 26.15
CA GLY A 107 14.17 14.89 26.95
C GLY A 107 13.06 15.35 27.91
N THR A 108 11.90 14.69 27.90
CA THR A 108 10.78 14.97 28.81
C THR A 108 10.78 14.00 29.99
N PRO A 109 10.10 14.30 31.11
CA PRO A 109 9.93 13.36 32.22
C PRO A 109 9.04 12.15 31.87
N LEU A 110 8.56 12.00 30.63
CA LEU A 110 7.74 10.86 30.20
C LEU A 110 8.61 9.60 30.04
N PRO A 111 8.36 8.53 30.81
CA PRO A 111 9.08 7.27 30.64
C PRO A 111 8.89 6.69 29.24
N ALA A 112 9.98 6.19 28.65
CA ALA A 112 9.98 5.58 27.32
C ALA A 112 8.92 4.48 27.14
N TRP A 113 8.75 3.61 28.14
CA TRP A 113 7.78 2.52 28.08
C TRP A 113 6.33 3.04 27.98
N ILE A 114 6.01 4.21 28.54
CA ILE A 114 4.67 4.82 28.43
C ILE A 114 4.42 5.28 26.99
N TYR A 115 5.44 5.86 26.34
CA TYR A 115 5.35 6.24 24.93
C TYR A 115 5.07 5.02 24.05
N PHE A 116 5.81 3.92 24.24
CA PHE A 116 5.59 2.68 23.49
C PHE A 116 4.25 2.03 23.81
N ALA A 117 3.86 1.97 25.09
CA ALA A 117 2.56 1.46 25.51
C ALA A 117 1.42 2.27 24.86
N GLY A 118 1.57 3.58 24.72
CA GLY A 118 0.63 4.43 24.00
C GLY A 118 0.52 4.11 22.51
N ARG A 119 1.66 3.86 21.84
CA ARG A 119 1.69 3.46 20.42
C ARG A 119 1.04 2.09 20.21
N ILE A 120 1.40 1.10 21.01
CA ILE A 120 0.81 -0.25 20.96
C ILE A 120 -0.68 -0.18 21.30
N GLY A 121 -1.06 0.53 22.36
CA GLY A 121 -2.46 0.70 22.76
C GLY A 121 -3.31 1.39 21.70
N SER A 122 -2.75 2.34 20.94
CA SER A 122 -3.46 2.95 19.80
C SER A 122 -3.69 1.98 18.65
N ALA A 123 -2.72 1.08 18.38
CA ALA A 123 -2.88 0.02 17.39
C ALA A 123 -3.91 -1.02 17.83
N VAL A 124 -3.93 -1.38 19.13
CA VAL A 124 -4.98 -2.23 19.72
C VAL A 124 -6.34 -1.58 19.56
N ALA A 125 -6.49 -0.28 19.87
CA ALA A 125 -7.75 0.43 19.70
C ALA A 125 -8.24 0.42 18.24
N PHE A 126 -7.34 0.60 17.27
CA PHE A 126 -7.66 0.49 15.85
C PHE A 126 -8.02 -0.94 15.42
N ALA A 127 -7.32 -1.95 15.94
CA ALA A 127 -7.62 -3.35 15.65
C ALA A 127 -9.00 -3.74 16.19
N VAL A 128 -9.32 -3.34 17.43
CA VAL A 128 -10.66 -3.53 18.02
C VAL A 128 -11.71 -2.81 17.18
N GLY A 129 -11.46 -1.56 16.77
CA GLY A 129 -12.37 -0.85 15.88
C GLY A 129 -12.60 -1.60 14.55
N SER A 130 -11.54 -2.12 13.94
CA SER A 130 -11.64 -2.88 12.69
C SER A 130 -12.42 -4.18 12.86
N VAL A 131 -12.15 -4.95 13.92
CA VAL A 131 -12.90 -6.17 14.29
C VAL A 131 -14.38 -5.86 14.46
N LEU A 132 -14.71 -4.81 15.22
CA LEU A 132 -16.10 -4.41 15.46
C LEU A 132 -16.79 -3.97 14.17
N THR A 133 -16.11 -3.25 13.29
CA THR A 133 -16.66 -2.87 11.98
C THR A 133 -16.94 -4.09 11.10
N MET A 134 -16.00 -5.03 11.00
CA MET A 134 -16.19 -6.25 10.20
C MET A 134 -17.31 -7.14 10.79
N LEU A 135 -17.38 -7.27 12.12
CA LEU A 135 -18.45 -8.01 12.78
C LEU A 135 -19.81 -7.34 12.58
N LEU A 136 -19.90 -6.03 12.75
CA LEU A 136 -21.14 -5.28 12.56
C LEU A 136 -21.68 -5.49 11.15
N VAL A 137 -20.83 -5.36 10.13
CA VAL A 137 -21.22 -5.55 8.73
C VAL A 137 -21.54 -7.02 8.44
N GLY A 138 -20.73 -7.95 8.96
CA GLY A 138 -21.01 -9.39 8.85
C GLY A 138 -22.37 -9.77 9.42
N ILE A 139 -22.71 -9.29 10.61
CA ILE A 139 -23.99 -9.59 11.28
C ILE A 139 -25.16 -8.91 10.55
N VAL A 140 -25.06 -7.59 10.31
CA VAL A 140 -26.18 -6.79 9.79
C VAL A 140 -26.43 -7.03 8.31
N ALA A 141 -25.38 -7.07 7.48
CA ALA A 141 -25.53 -7.19 6.03
C ALA A 141 -25.53 -8.65 5.56
N TYR A 142 -24.85 -9.54 6.29
CA TYR A 142 -24.64 -10.92 5.87
C TYR A 142 -25.19 -11.99 6.81
N ASP A 143 -25.85 -11.61 7.92
CA ASP A 143 -26.49 -12.53 8.86
C ASP A 143 -25.51 -13.59 9.42
N VAL A 144 -24.28 -13.13 9.67
CA VAL A 144 -23.21 -13.91 10.33
C VAL A 144 -23.59 -14.15 11.80
N GLN A 145 -23.58 -15.41 12.21
CA GLN A 145 -23.95 -15.84 13.56
C GLN A 145 -22.72 -15.85 14.48
N ILE A 146 -22.87 -15.29 15.69
CA ILE A 146 -21.81 -15.36 16.71
C ILE A 146 -21.91 -16.71 17.42
N VAL A 147 -20.85 -17.50 17.35
CA VAL A 147 -20.74 -18.78 18.06
C VAL A 147 -20.26 -18.52 19.49
N TRP A 148 -21.19 -18.32 20.43
CA TRP A 148 -20.86 -17.96 21.82
C TRP A 148 -19.96 -18.96 22.55
N ARG A 149 -20.02 -20.25 22.20
CA ARG A 149 -19.17 -21.31 22.76
C ARG A 149 -17.67 -21.05 22.53
N THR A 150 -17.31 -20.49 21.38
CA THR A 150 -15.91 -20.23 21.00
C THR A 150 -15.49 -18.79 21.27
N ALA A 151 -16.40 -17.94 21.76
CA ALA A 151 -16.17 -16.49 21.92
C ALA A 151 -14.94 -16.15 22.78
N LEU A 152 -14.70 -16.89 23.86
CA LEU A 152 -13.50 -16.69 24.68
C LEU A 152 -12.21 -17.04 23.91
N ALA A 153 -12.21 -18.17 23.19
CA ALA A 153 -11.07 -18.56 22.35
C ALA A 153 -10.83 -17.52 21.25
N THR A 154 -11.88 -17.01 20.61
CA THR A 154 -11.79 -15.91 19.63
C THR A 154 -11.21 -14.64 20.22
N LEU A 155 -11.67 -14.22 21.40
CA LEU A 155 -11.12 -13.05 22.07
C LEU A 155 -9.61 -13.23 22.35
N VAL A 156 -9.20 -14.39 22.85
CA VAL A 156 -7.78 -14.67 23.12
C VAL A 156 -6.96 -14.74 21.84
N THR A 157 -7.43 -15.42 20.80
CA THR A 157 -6.77 -15.46 19.49
C THR A 157 -6.61 -14.05 18.89
N LEU A 158 -7.63 -13.19 19.00
CA LEU A 158 -7.54 -11.79 18.56
C LEU A 158 -6.50 -11.00 19.35
N VAL A 159 -6.50 -11.11 20.69
CA VAL A 159 -5.52 -10.39 21.54
C VAL A 159 -4.10 -10.84 21.26
N VAL A 160 -3.86 -12.15 21.16
CA VAL A 160 -2.55 -12.73 20.86
C VAL A 160 -2.11 -12.35 19.44
N GLY A 161 -3.01 -12.39 18.46
CA GLY A 161 -2.75 -11.93 17.09
C GLY A 161 -2.34 -10.46 17.02
N VAL A 162 -3.11 -9.56 17.66
CA VAL A 162 -2.77 -8.13 17.74
C VAL A 162 -1.40 -7.91 18.39
N ALA A 163 -1.11 -8.61 19.48
CA ALA A 163 0.18 -8.51 20.17
C ALA A 163 1.34 -9.00 19.27
N CYS A 164 1.18 -10.14 18.59
CA CYS A 164 2.14 -10.68 17.63
C CYS A 164 2.43 -9.68 16.50
N PHE A 165 1.38 -9.19 15.82
CA PHE A 165 1.54 -8.25 14.71
C PHE A 165 2.11 -6.90 15.14
N ALA A 166 1.75 -6.40 16.33
CA ALA A 166 2.35 -5.19 16.88
C ALA A 166 3.84 -5.39 17.18
N ALA A 167 4.24 -6.54 17.74
CA ALA A 167 5.64 -6.88 18.00
C ALA A 167 6.46 -6.97 16.70
N LEU A 168 5.90 -7.58 15.64
CA LEU A 168 6.53 -7.58 14.32
C LEU A 168 6.65 -6.16 13.75
N GLY A 169 5.66 -5.30 14.01
CA GLY A 169 5.69 -3.91 13.59
C GLY A 169 6.81 -3.12 14.27
N LEU A 170 7.01 -3.37 15.58
CA LEU A 170 8.14 -2.83 16.33
C LEU A 170 9.49 -3.35 15.80
N ALA A 171 9.58 -4.64 15.46
CA ALA A 171 10.79 -5.23 14.89
C ALA A 171 11.18 -4.55 13.58
N VAL A 172 10.21 -4.36 12.67
CA VAL A 172 10.42 -3.63 11.42
C VAL A 172 10.83 -2.18 11.69
N ALA A 173 10.18 -1.51 12.64
CA ALA A 173 10.54 -0.13 12.99
C ALA A 173 11.98 0.00 13.52
N ALA A 174 12.42 -0.98 14.30
CA ALA A 174 13.76 -1.04 14.88
C ALA A 174 14.83 -1.25 13.81
N VAL A 175 14.60 -2.17 12.87
CA VAL A 175 15.56 -2.55 11.82
C VAL A 175 15.58 -1.54 10.66
N ALA A 176 14.43 -0.96 10.31
CA ALA A 176 14.33 -0.05 9.17
C ALA A 176 15.25 1.18 9.35
N SER A 177 15.89 1.61 8.27
CA SER A 177 16.79 2.77 8.29
C SER A 177 16.09 4.12 8.15
N SER A 178 14.84 4.13 7.65
CA SER A 178 13.99 5.31 7.51
C SER A 178 12.50 4.91 7.58
N ALA A 179 11.62 5.89 7.75
CA ALA A 179 10.18 5.71 7.69
C ALA A 179 9.71 5.18 6.33
N ALA A 180 10.37 5.57 5.23
CA ALA A 180 10.07 5.06 3.89
C ALA A 180 10.39 3.55 3.78
N VAL A 181 11.53 3.10 4.33
CA VAL A 181 11.90 1.68 4.36
C VAL A 181 10.95 0.90 5.27
N ALA A 182 10.57 1.44 6.43
CA ALA A 182 9.61 0.80 7.33
C ALA A 182 8.23 0.66 6.68
N GLN A 183 7.76 1.70 6.00
CA GLN A 183 6.50 1.69 5.25
C GLN A 183 6.54 0.64 4.14
N ALA A 184 7.60 0.65 3.32
CA ALA A 184 7.79 -0.33 2.27
C ALA A 184 7.76 -1.75 2.84
N ALA A 185 8.65 -2.07 3.78
CA ALA A 185 8.81 -3.41 4.33
C ALA A 185 7.57 -3.93 5.05
N SER A 186 6.87 -3.09 5.82
CA SER A 186 5.70 -3.52 6.58
C SER A 186 4.46 -3.72 5.71
N ILE A 187 4.15 -2.81 4.78
CA ILE A 187 3.01 -2.99 3.88
C ILE A 187 3.31 -4.11 2.88
N ALA A 188 4.52 -4.16 2.32
CA ALA A 188 4.97 -5.26 1.45
C ALA A 188 4.85 -6.61 2.17
N GLY A 189 5.39 -6.70 3.39
CA GLY A 189 5.32 -7.89 4.22
C GLY A 189 3.88 -8.28 4.51
N ALA A 190 2.99 -7.34 4.84
CA ALA A 190 1.58 -7.62 5.08
C ALA A 190 0.88 -8.20 3.84
N VAL A 191 1.13 -7.63 2.65
CA VAL A 191 0.55 -8.12 1.39
C VAL A 191 1.11 -9.50 1.05
N VAL A 192 2.43 -9.68 1.10
CA VAL A 192 3.09 -10.98 0.82
C VAL A 192 2.59 -12.06 1.78
N LEU A 193 2.53 -11.75 3.07
CA LEU A 193 1.97 -12.67 4.06
C LEU A 193 0.50 -12.99 3.74
N GLY A 194 -0.30 -12.00 3.33
CA GLY A 194 -1.69 -12.19 2.93
C GLY A 194 -1.85 -13.19 1.80
N PHE A 195 -1.09 -13.03 0.70
CA PHE A 195 -1.12 -13.99 -0.41
C PHE A 195 -0.59 -15.37 -0.01
N LEU A 196 0.57 -15.41 0.64
CA LEU A 196 1.19 -16.67 1.07
C LEU A 196 0.28 -17.44 2.03
N SER A 197 -0.43 -16.74 2.91
CA SER A 197 -1.34 -17.33 3.91
C SER A 197 -2.73 -17.68 3.36
N GLY A 198 -2.96 -17.50 2.06
CA GLY A 198 -4.25 -17.83 1.44
C GLY A 198 -5.39 -16.89 1.82
N LEU A 199 -5.08 -15.62 2.15
CA LEU A 199 -6.08 -14.63 2.55
C LEU A 199 -6.96 -14.23 1.36
N PHE A 200 -6.39 -14.18 0.16
CA PHE A 200 -7.06 -13.77 -1.08
C PHE A 200 -7.46 -14.94 -1.99
N THR A 201 -7.15 -16.18 -1.61
CA THR A 201 -7.40 -17.36 -2.43
C THR A 201 -8.76 -17.96 -2.10
N VAL A 202 -9.50 -18.38 -3.13
CA VAL A 202 -10.73 -19.15 -2.98
C VAL A 202 -10.36 -20.63 -3.08
N GLY A 203 -10.51 -21.38 -1.99
CA GLY A 203 -10.14 -22.80 -1.91
C GLY A 203 -8.88 -23.07 -1.09
N GLU A 204 -8.44 -24.33 -1.09
CA GLU A 204 -7.27 -24.77 -0.33
C GLU A 204 -5.97 -24.52 -1.09
N LEU A 205 -4.93 -24.12 -0.35
CA LEU A 205 -3.58 -24.00 -0.90
C LEU A 205 -3.00 -25.41 -1.13
N PRO A 206 -2.23 -25.63 -2.23
CA PRO A 206 -1.53 -26.89 -2.42
C PRO A 206 -0.57 -27.18 -1.26
N GLY A 207 -0.29 -28.45 -0.99
CA GLY A 207 0.40 -28.89 0.22
C GLY A 207 1.71 -28.15 0.53
N TRP A 208 2.54 -27.88 -0.48
CA TRP A 208 3.80 -27.12 -0.31
C TRP A 208 3.55 -25.67 0.10
N ALA A 209 2.55 -25.01 -0.48
CA ALA A 209 2.21 -23.62 -0.20
C ALA A 209 1.58 -23.51 1.19
N SER A 210 0.68 -24.43 1.53
CA SER A 210 0.07 -24.53 2.86
C SER A 210 1.11 -24.79 3.96
N ALA A 211 2.06 -25.70 3.73
CA ALA A 211 3.15 -25.99 4.66
C ALA A 211 4.11 -24.82 4.85
N THR A 212 4.40 -24.06 3.79
CA THR A 212 5.21 -22.84 3.89
C THR A 212 4.45 -21.75 4.66
N ALA A 213 3.16 -21.61 4.37
CA ALA A 213 2.31 -20.60 4.97
C ALA A 213 2.07 -20.84 6.47
N SER A 214 1.99 -22.09 6.93
CA SER A 214 1.76 -22.43 8.34
C SER A 214 2.92 -22.04 9.26
N VAL A 215 4.11 -21.82 8.70
CA VAL A 215 5.26 -21.27 9.43
C VAL A 215 5.02 -19.81 9.83
N PHE A 216 4.30 -19.05 9.01
CA PHE A 216 4.07 -17.62 9.23
C PHE A 216 2.85 -17.38 10.13
N PRO A 217 2.84 -16.31 10.94
CA PRO A 217 1.82 -16.12 11.96
C PRO A 217 0.41 -15.86 11.40
N LEU A 218 0.31 -15.41 10.15
CA LEU A 218 -0.98 -15.01 9.57
C LEU A 218 -1.87 -16.21 9.22
N LYS A 219 -1.33 -17.31 8.69
CA LYS A 219 -2.14 -18.50 8.35
C LYS A 219 -2.75 -19.19 9.58
N PRO A 220 -2.00 -19.55 10.62
CA PRO A 220 -2.59 -20.15 11.82
C PRO A 220 -3.59 -19.21 12.50
N PHE A 221 -3.35 -17.90 12.45
CA PHE A 221 -4.31 -16.91 12.94
C PHE A 221 -5.62 -16.90 12.15
N THR A 222 -5.55 -16.89 10.81
CA THR A 222 -6.74 -16.94 9.95
C THR A 222 -7.49 -18.26 10.09
N ASP A 223 -6.77 -19.38 10.15
CA ASP A 223 -7.36 -20.72 10.27
C ASP A 223 -8.06 -20.88 11.63
N ALA A 224 -7.43 -20.46 12.73
CA ALA A 224 -8.04 -20.47 14.05
C ALA A 224 -9.33 -19.63 14.09
N LEU A 225 -9.32 -18.43 13.51
CA LEU A 225 -10.52 -17.60 13.42
C LEU A 225 -11.61 -18.25 12.55
N ARG A 226 -11.26 -18.87 11.41
CA ARG A 226 -12.21 -19.61 10.56
C ARG A 226 -12.86 -20.77 11.32
N HIS A 227 -12.07 -21.56 12.06
CA HIS A 227 -12.59 -22.66 12.89
C HIS A 227 -13.53 -22.15 13.99
N GLN A 228 -13.18 -21.06 14.66
CA GLN A 228 -13.97 -20.51 15.76
C GLN A 228 -15.30 -19.91 15.32
N PHE A 229 -15.38 -19.37 14.11
CA PHE A 229 -16.64 -18.86 13.54
C PHE A 229 -17.50 -19.96 12.92
N THR A 230 -17.01 -21.19 12.80
CA THR A 230 -17.76 -22.29 12.20
C THR A 230 -18.68 -22.96 13.25
N PRO A 231 -20.01 -22.97 13.07
CA PRO A 231 -20.92 -23.59 14.04
C PRO A 231 -20.74 -25.11 14.16
N PHE A 232 -20.23 -25.75 13.10
CA PHE A 232 -20.05 -27.21 12.97
C PHE A 232 -18.80 -27.74 13.66
N HIS A 233 -17.84 -26.88 14.01
CA HIS A 233 -16.60 -27.38 14.59
C HIS A 233 -16.86 -27.84 16.04
N PRO A 234 -16.58 -29.12 16.38
CA PRO A 234 -16.74 -29.61 17.73
C PRO A 234 -15.70 -28.95 18.66
N GLY A 235 -16.05 -28.80 19.94
CA GLY A 235 -15.17 -28.31 20.99
C GLY A 235 -15.24 -26.80 21.28
N SER A 236 -14.26 -26.34 22.06
CA SER A 236 -14.17 -25.00 22.65
C SER A 236 -13.52 -23.95 21.74
N GLY A 237 -13.07 -24.33 20.53
CA GLY A 237 -12.43 -23.43 19.56
C GLY A 237 -10.99 -23.03 19.89
N TRP A 238 -10.36 -23.70 20.86
CA TRP A 238 -8.95 -23.48 21.20
C TRP A 238 -8.03 -24.16 20.17
N ASP A 239 -7.13 -23.38 19.59
CA ASP A 239 -6.05 -23.88 18.74
C ASP A 239 -4.71 -23.51 19.38
N LEU A 240 -4.20 -24.40 20.22
CA LEU A 240 -2.94 -24.19 20.94
C LEU A 240 -1.74 -24.16 19.99
N GLY A 241 -1.82 -24.82 18.84
CA GLY A 241 -0.78 -24.78 17.81
C GLY A 241 -0.69 -23.39 17.20
N ALA A 242 -1.81 -22.83 16.76
CA ALA A 242 -1.87 -21.47 16.23
C ALA A 242 -1.43 -20.43 17.25
N LEU A 243 -1.87 -20.54 18.51
CA LEU A 243 -1.44 -19.65 19.59
C LEU A 243 0.07 -19.79 19.87
N GLY A 244 0.62 -21.00 19.81
CA GLY A 244 2.05 -21.26 19.95
C GLY A 244 2.89 -20.59 18.85
N VAL A 245 2.45 -20.68 17.58
CA VAL A 245 3.13 -20.01 16.45
C VAL A 245 3.05 -18.49 16.58
N LEU A 246 1.88 -17.94 16.92
CA LEU A 246 1.72 -16.51 17.16
C LEU A 246 2.60 -16.02 18.32
N PHE A 247 2.68 -16.79 19.40
CA PHE A 247 3.53 -16.45 20.53
C PHE A 247 5.01 -16.48 20.15
N ALA A 248 5.46 -17.50 19.41
CA ALA A 248 6.83 -17.59 18.94
C ALA A 248 7.23 -16.41 18.05
N TRP A 249 6.39 -16.03 17.09
CA TRP A 249 6.62 -14.85 16.24
C TRP A 249 6.53 -13.54 17.00
N GLY A 250 5.60 -13.42 17.95
CA GLY A 250 5.51 -12.26 18.84
C GLY A 250 6.78 -12.10 19.67
N LEU A 251 7.27 -13.20 20.26
CA LEU A 251 8.52 -13.22 21.03
C LEU A 251 9.72 -12.87 20.15
N ALA A 252 9.84 -13.46 18.95
CA ALA A 252 10.88 -13.13 18.00
C ALA A 252 10.84 -11.63 17.61
N GLY A 253 9.65 -11.08 17.38
CA GLY A 253 9.46 -9.65 17.12
C GLY A 253 9.93 -8.76 18.27
N VAL A 254 9.60 -9.11 19.52
CA VAL A 254 10.07 -8.39 20.72
C VAL A 254 11.59 -8.50 20.88
N VAL A 255 12.17 -9.69 20.68
CA VAL A 255 13.62 -9.91 20.74
C VAL A 255 14.33 -9.06 19.70
N ILE A 256 13.89 -9.09 18.43
CA ILE A 256 14.48 -8.27 17.37
C ILE A 256 14.32 -6.78 17.68
N ALA A 257 13.14 -6.36 18.14
CA ALA A 257 12.89 -4.97 18.50
C ALA A 257 13.85 -4.53 19.62
N THR A 258 13.98 -5.28 20.70
CA THR A 258 14.87 -4.93 21.82
C THR A 258 16.35 -4.91 21.44
N LEU A 259 16.80 -5.85 20.60
CA LEU A 259 18.20 -5.94 20.17
C LEU A 259 18.58 -4.92 19.10
N ALA A 260 17.67 -4.59 18.18
CA ALA A 260 17.94 -3.70 17.05
C ALA A 260 17.55 -2.23 17.30
N PHE A 261 16.72 -1.94 18.31
CA PHE A 261 16.15 -0.60 18.48
C PHE A 261 17.20 0.46 18.80
N ARG A 262 17.14 1.58 18.08
CA ARG A 262 18.00 2.75 18.27
C ARG A 262 17.15 4.01 18.34
N TRP A 263 17.45 4.84 19.34
CA TRP A 263 16.76 6.11 19.58
C TRP A 263 17.08 7.19 18.53
N GLU A 264 18.31 7.19 18.00
CA GLU A 264 18.74 8.12 16.97
C GLU A 264 18.83 7.44 15.59
N PRO A 265 18.45 8.13 14.49
CA PRO A 265 18.72 7.66 13.14
C PRO A 265 20.22 7.41 12.96
N ALA A 266 20.60 6.33 12.27
CA ALA A 266 22.00 6.06 11.97
C ALA A 266 22.64 7.30 11.33
N ARG A 267 23.62 7.91 12.01
CA ARG A 267 24.40 9.01 11.43
C ARG A 267 24.99 8.49 10.12
N ARG A 268 24.55 9.04 8.98
CA ARG A 268 25.30 8.90 7.74
C ARG A 268 26.70 9.40 8.08
N LYS A 269 27.70 8.52 8.05
CA LYS A 269 29.11 8.89 8.26
C LYS A 269 29.41 9.98 7.25
N THR A 270 29.28 11.24 7.65
CA THR A 270 29.84 12.36 6.92
C THR A 270 31.31 12.04 6.85
N ARG A 271 31.76 11.70 5.63
CA ARG A 271 33.17 11.52 5.29
C ARG A 271 33.91 12.61 6.05
N ARG A 272 34.74 12.21 7.02
CA ARG A 272 35.43 13.09 7.97
C ARG A 272 35.87 14.30 7.15
N ALA A 273 35.31 15.48 7.46
CA ALA A 273 35.64 16.68 6.70
C ALA A 273 37.16 16.72 6.61
N ALA A 274 37.69 16.75 5.39
CA ALA A 274 39.12 16.90 5.20
C ALA A 274 39.54 18.10 6.05
N PRO A 275 40.67 18.03 6.80
CA PRO A 275 41.15 19.17 7.56
C PRO A 275 41.06 20.41 6.68
N ALA A 276 40.45 21.47 7.22
CA ALA A 276 40.18 22.69 6.49
C ALA A 276 41.46 23.06 5.73
N ALA A 277 41.38 23.05 4.39
CA ALA A 277 42.50 23.44 3.58
C ALA A 277 42.94 24.84 4.05
N PRO A 278 44.26 25.10 4.19
CA PRO A 278 44.72 26.43 4.55
C PRO A 278 44.02 27.44 3.64
N VAL A 279 43.47 28.49 4.25
CA VAL A 279 42.80 29.57 3.55
C VAL A 279 43.86 30.20 2.63
N LEU A 280 43.92 29.71 1.39
CA LEU A 280 44.76 30.31 0.38
C LEU A 280 44.26 31.75 0.20
N PRO A 281 45.16 32.74 0.11
CA PRO A 281 44.76 34.09 -0.25
C PRO A 281 43.92 33.99 -1.53
N VAL A 282 42.68 34.52 -1.48
CA VAL A 282 41.84 34.59 -2.67
C VAL A 282 42.59 35.46 -3.67
N ALA A 283 43.26 34.82 -4.64
CA ALA A 283 43.87 35.52 -5.74
C ALA A 283 42.76 36.36 -6.38
N ARG A 284 42.95 37.68 -6.42
CA ARG A 284 42.02 38.57 -7.12
C ARG A 284 41.86 38.01 -8.54
N PRO A 285 40.64 37.68 -8.99
CA PRO A 285 40.46 37.10 -10.31
C PRO A 285 41.06 38.09 -11.32
N SER A 286 42.13 37.68 -12.00
CA SER A 286 42.63 38.46 -13.12
C SER A 286 41.50 38.51 -14.15
N ALA A 287 41.21 39.70 -14.68
CA ALA A 287 40.05 39.99 -15.52
C ALA A 287 40.03 39.23 -16.88
N ARG A 288 40.87 38.20 -17.05
CA ARG A 288 41.23 37.63 -18.36
C ARG A 288 40.88 36.18 -18.60
N SER A 289 40.21 35.44 -17.69
CA SER A 289 39.92 34.01 -17.98
C SER A 289 38.55 33.43 -17.63
N ILE A 290 37.55 34.21 -17.23
CA ILE A 290 36.17 33.70 -17.23
C ILE A 290 35.47 34.17 -18.50
N ARG A 291 35.89 33.64 -19.67
CA ARG A 291 34.91 33.47 -20.74
C ARG A 291 33.97 32.38 -20.26
N ALA A 292 32.90 32.79 -19.56
CA ALA A 292 31.78 31.93 -19.33
C ALA A 292 31.22 31.59 -20.71
N SER A 293 31.61 30.43 -21.26
CA SER A 293 30.83 29.78 -22.30
C SER A 293 29.48 29.52 -21.65
N ALA A 294 28.55 30.48 -21.78
CA ALA A 294 27.18 30.29 -21.33
C ALA A 294 26.69 29.03 -22.04
N PRO A 295 26.51 27.90 -21.33
CA PRO A 295 26.00 26.70 -21.97
C PRO A 295 24.68 27.14 -22.62
N GLY A 296 24.54 26.90 -23.93
CA GLY A 296 23.31 27.24 -24.64
C GLY A 296 22.11 26.69 -23.86
N ARG A 297 20.98 27.40 -23.88
CA ARG A 297 19.77 26.97 -23.18
C ARG A 297 19.48 25.51 -23.59
N PRO A 298 19.45 24.56 -22.64
CA PRO A 298 19.24 23.16 -22.98
C PRO A 298 17.91 23.00 -23.72
N GLY A 299 17.92 22.24 -24.81
CA GLY A 299 16.71 21.98 -25.58
C GLY A 299 15.63 21.29 -24.74
N ALA A 300 14.37 21.44 -25.14
CA ALA A 300 13.23 20.84 -24.43
C ALA A 300 13.38 19.30 -24.27
N ALA A 301 13.91 18.62 -25.28
CA ALA A 301 14.20 17.18 -25.22
C ALA A 301 15.27 16.85 -24.18
N ALA A 302 16.35 17.63 -24.09
CA ALA A 302 17.39 17.42 -23.08
C ALA A 302 16.85 17.64 -21.66
N LEU A 303 16.00 18.66 -21.46
CA LEU A 303 15.32 18.90 -20.19
C LEU A 303 14.36 17.77 -19.81
N LEU A 304 13.59 17.26 -20.78
CA LEU A 304 12.68 16.14 -20.56
C LEU A 304 13.45 14.87 -20.20
N LEU A 305 14.49 14.52 -20.96
CA LEU A 305 15.34 13.35 -20.69
C LEU A 305 16.02 13.46 -19.32
N ALA A 306 16.51 14.64 -18.95
CA ALA A 306 17.07 14.88 -17.62
C ALA A 306 16.03 14.67 -16.51
N GLN A 307 14.80 15.15 -16.72
CA GLN A 307 13.70 14.97 -15.79
C GLN A 307 13.28 13.49 -15.67
N VAL A 308 13.17 12.77 -16.78
CA VAL A 308 12.88 11.33 -16.82
C VAL A 308 13.97 10.55 -16.07
N ARG A 309 15.24 10.83 -16.36
CA ARG A 309 16.37 10.20 -15.67
C ARG A 309 16.32 10.44 -14.17
N TRP A 310 16.03 11.66 -13.75
CA TRP A 310 15.90 12.00 -12.33
C TRP A 310 14.72 11.28 -11.66
N ALA A 311 13.56 11.24 -12.31
CA ALA A 311 12.37 10.57 -11.80
C ALA A 311 12.57 9.05 -11.68
N LEU A 312 13.22 8.43 -12.66
CA LEU A 312 13.61 7.01 -12.60
C LEU A 312 14.59 6.74 -11.47
N LEU A 313 15.67 7.52 -11.36
CA LEU A 313 16.64 7.38 -10.28
C LEU A 313 16.00 7.56 -8.90
N ARG A 314 15.02 8.45 -8.77
CA ARG A 314 14.25 8.60 -7.53
C ARG A 314 13.43 7.36 -7.23
N THR A 315 12.74 6.81 -8.24
CA THR A 315 11.93 5.60 -8.11
C THR A 315 12.81 4.43 -7.66
N TRP A 316 13.92 4.18 -8.33
CA TRP A 316 14.87 3.11 -7.99
C TRP A 316 15.53 3.25 -6.61
N ARG A 317 15.58 4.47 -6.07
CA ARG A 317 16.10 4.75 -4.71
C ARG A 317 15.02 4.69 -3.65
N ASP A 318 13.75 4.58 -4.03
CA ASP A 318 12.63 4.41 -3.12
C ASP A 318 12.16 2.94 -3.15
N PRO A 319 12.60 2.11 -2.18
CA PRO A 319 12.31 0.68 -2.19
C PRO A 319 10.81 0.40 -2.12
N GLY A 320 10.01 1.28 -1.49
CA GLY A 320 8.56 1.12 -1.45
C GLY A 320 7.94 1.25 -2.84
N SER A 321 8.33 2.29 -3.58
CA SER A 321 7.85 2.49 -4.95
C SER A 321 8.20 1.29 -5.83
N VAL A 322 9.47 0.85 -5.87
CA VAL A 322 9.90 -0.29 -6.69
C VAL A 322 9.16 -1.58 -6.31
N PHE A 323 8.99 -1.83 -5.01
CA PHE A 323 8.28 -3.02 -4.55
C PHE A 323 6.85 -3.05 -5.08
N PHE A 324 6.06 -2.00 -4.87
CA PHE A 324 4.64 -2.01 -5.23
C PHE A 324 4.38 -1.90 -6.74
N THR A 325 5.25 -1.21 -7.48
CA THR A 325 5.05 -1.03 -8.92
C THR A 325 5.61 -2.17 -9.76
N VAL A 326 6.72 -2.79 -9.34
CA VAL A 326 7.46 -3.78 -10.15
C VAL A 326 7.48 -5.16 -9.50
N VAL A 327 7.96 -5.27 -8.26
CA VAL A 327 8.21 -6.58 -7.64
C VAL A 327 6.92 -7.30 -7.32
N MET A 328 5.97 -6.59 -6.69
CA MET A 328 4.73 -7.17 -6.20
C MET A 328 3.84 -7.72 -7.32
N PRO A 329 3.61 -7.01 -8.46
CA PRO A 329 2.77 -7.56 -9.52
C PRO A 329 3.38 -8.81 -10.15
N VAL A 330 4.70 -8.84 -10.35
CA VAL A 330 5.42 -10.02 -10.85
C VAL A 330 5.33 -11.18 -9.86
N ALA A 331 5.50 -10.91 -8.55
CA ALA A 331 5.42 -11.93 -7.51
C ALA A 331 4.01 -12.51 -7.35
N ILE A 332 2.96 -11.66 -7.34
CA ILE A 332 1.56 -12.10 -7.25
C ILE A 332 1.17 -12.89 -8.50
N PHE A 333 1.60 -12.43 -9.68
CA PHE A 333 1.40 -13.14 -10.94
C PHE A 333 1.97 -14.55 -10.88
N ALA A 334 3.26 -14.67 -10.57
CA ALA A 334 3.95 -15.95 -10.49
C ALA A 334 3.33 -16.87 -9.43
N PHE A 335 3.11 -16.35 -8.22
CA PHE A 335 2.52 -17.10 -7.12
C PHE A 335 1.13 -17.64 -7.47
N THR A 336 0.26 -16.79 -8.02
CA THR A 336 -1.11 -17.21 -8.39
C THR A 336 -1.08 -18.32 -9.42
N LEU A 337 -0.32 -18.18 -10.51
CA LEU A 337 -0.28 -19.20 -11.57
C LEU A 337 0.36 -20.52 -11.11
N THR A 338 1.31 -20.49 -10.17
CA THR A 338 1.84 -21.73 -9.57
C THR A 338 0.82 -22.48 -8.70
N ILE A 339 -0.25 -21.80 -8.26
CA ILE A 339 -1.30 -22.38 -7.43
C ILE A 339 -2.49 -22.82 -8.28
N THR A 340 -2.98 -21.93 -9.16
CA THR A 340 -4.22 -22.15 -9.91
C THR A 340 -4.00 -22.80 -11.28
N GLY A 341 -2.76 -22.81 -11.79
CA GLY A 341 -2.50 -23.04 -13.20
C GLY A 341 -2.87 -21.83 -14.06
N GLY A 342 -2.48 -21.85 -15.34
CA GLY A 342 -2.64 -20.73 -16.27
C GLY A 342 -3.23 -21.06 -17.65
N ALA A 343 -3.52 -22.34 -17.92
CA ALA A 343 -3.94 -22.82 -19.23
C ALA A 343 -5.45 -22.68 -19.51
N ASP A 344 -6.28 -22.55 -18.46
CA ASP A 344 -7.72 -22.50 -18.64
C ASP A 344 -8.15 -21.19 -19.31
N THR A 345 -8.78 -21.30 -20.47
CA THR A 345 -9.44 -20.19 -21.16
C THR A 345 -10.77 -19.90 -20.48
N GLY A 346 -10.86 -18.74 -19.84
CA GLY A 346 -12.09 -18.30 -19.19
C GLY A 346 -13.17 -17.89 -20.21
N ALA A 347 -14.31 -17.40 -19.70
CA ALA A 347 -15.46 -16.97 -20.51
C ALA A 347 -15.15 -15.85 -21.54
N THR A 348 -14.01 -15.17 -21.42
CA THR A 348 -13.56 -14.10 -22.32
C THR A 348 -12.82 -14.63 -23.56
N GLY A 349 -12.54 -15.94 -23.64
CA GLY A 349 -11.73 -16.53 -24.72
C GLY A 349 -10.22 -16.24 -24.59
N VAL A 350 -9.80 -15.48 -23.58
CA VAL A 350 -8.40 -15.20 -23.26
C VAL A 350 -7.94 -16.15 -22.14
N PRO A 351 -6.75 -16.78 -22.26
CA PRO A 351 -6.17 -17.61 -21.20
C PRO A 351 -6.10 -16.87 -19.86
N PHE A 352 -6.48 -17.53 -18.76
CA PHE A 352 -6.45 -16.91 -17.43
C PHE A 352 -5.08 -16.35 -17.07
N GLY A 353 -4.00 -17.07 -17.43
CA GLY A 353 -2.62 -16.60 -17.26
C GLY A 353 -2.37 -15.24 -17.93
N LEU A 354 -2.81 -15.07 -19.17
CA LEU A 354 -2.63 -13.81 -19.89
C LEU A 354 -3.52 -12.70 -19.32
N PHE A 355 -4.75 -13.03 -18.94
CA PHE A 355 -5.65 -12.07 -18.31
C PHE A 355 -5.08 -11.53 -16.99
N LEU A 356 -4.55 -12.43 -16.15
CA LEU A 356 -3.84 -12.05 -14.92
C LEU A 356 -2.57 -11.23 -15.21
N ALA A 357 -1.81 -11.58 -16.26
CA ALA A 357 -0.61 -10.83 -16.67
C ALA A 357 -0.96 -9.37 -17.03
N ALA A 358 -2.03 -9.19 -17.80
CA ALA A 358 -2.55 -7.88 -18.17
C ALA A 358 -3.07 -7.10 -16.95
N GLY A 359 -3.77 -7.78 -16.04
CA GLY A 359 -4.20 -7.22 -14.75
C GLY A 359 -3.03 -6.74 -13.90
N MET A 360 -2.00 -7.56 -13.70
CA MET A 360 -0.81 -7.20 -12.90
C MET A 360 0.01 -6.08 -13.53
N THR A 361 0.13 -6.05 -14.87
CA THR A 361 0.74 -4.93 -15.60
C THR A 361 -0.05 -3.63 -15.39
N THR A 362 -1.38 -3.73 -15.44
CA THR A 362 -2.29 -2.60 -15.21
C THR A 362 -2.22 -2.09 -13.77
N TRP A 363 -2.12 -2.99 -12.79
CA TRP A 363 -1.91 -2.64 -11.40
C TRP A 363 -0.60 -1.86 -11.22
N GLY A 364 0.53 -2.38 -11.73
CA GLY A 364 1.83 -1.70 -11.64
C GLY A 364 1.81 -0.32 -12.28
N THR A 365 1.14 -0.21 -13.44
CA THR A 365 0.90 1.05 -14.14
C THR A 365 0.07 2.03 -13.30
N ALA A 366 -1.00 1.56 -12.66
CA ALA A 366 -1.86 2.39 -11.84
C ALA A 366 -1.17 2.88 -10.56
N VAL A 367 -0.40 2.02 -9.88
CA VAL A 367 0.40 2.47 -8.72
C VAL A 367 1.44 3.50 -9.17
N ALA A 368 2.14 3.27 -10.28
CA ALA A 368 3.15 4.20 -10.78
C ALA A 368 2.55 5.57 -11.18
N SER A 369 1.47 5.57 -11.95
CA SER A 369 0.92 6.77 -12.58
C SER A 369 -0.20 7.46 -11.78
N PHE A 370 -1.11 6.72 -11.16
CA PHE A 370 -2.26 7.27 -10.41
C PHE A 370 -1.94 7.53 -8.93
N VAL A 371 -0.99 6.81 -8.33
CA VAL A 371 -0.64 6.99 -6.90
C VAL A 371 0.70 7.70 -6.73
N ASN A 372 1.77 7.16 -7.32
CA ASN A 372 3.13 7.64 -7.05
C ASN A 372 3.40 8.99 -7.71
N VAL A 373 3.15 9.13 -9.02
CA VAL A 373 3.37 10.41 -9.74
C VAL A 373 2.66 11.60 -9.08
N PRO A 374 1.34 11.59 -8.84
CA PRO A 374 0.68 12.73 -8.19
C PRO A 374 1.11 12.92 -6.74
N GLY A 375 1.39 11.84 -6.00
CA GLY A 375 1.99 11.93 -4.67
C GLY A 375 3.34 12.68 -4.70
N THR A 376 4.18 12.39 -5.69
CA THR A 376 5.48 13.08 -5.84
C THR A 376 5.32 14.56 -6.17
N VAL A 377 4.34 14.93 -7.00
CA VAL A 377 4.03 16.31 -7.34
C VAL A 377 3.44 17.05 -6.13
N ALA A 378 2.55 16.40 -5.38
CA ALA A 378 1.98 16.99 -4.16
C ALA A 378 3.05 17.21 -3.08
N VAL A 379 4.01 16.28 -2.91
CA VAL A 379 5.16 16.51 -2.01
C VAL A 379 6.03 17.67 -2.49
N ALA A 380 6.22 17.79 -3.82
CA ALA A 380 6.96 18.91 -4.40
C ALA A 380 6.23 20.24 -4.15
N ARG A 381 4.90 20.26 -4.24
CA ARG A 381 4.05 21.42 -3.90
C ARG A 381 4.19 21.79 -2.42
N ASP A 382 3.97 20.84 -1.52
CA ASP A 382 3.99 21.06 -0.06
C ASP A 382 5.36 21.58 0.43
N ARG A 383 6.45 21.22 -0.25
CA ARG A 383 7.83 21.68 0.06
C ARG A 383 8.26 22.95 -0.70
N GLY A 384 7.34 23.58 -1.43
CA GLY A 384 7.63 24.75 -2.28
C GLY A 384 8.64 24.49 -3.40
N VAL A 385 8.88 23.22 -3.76
CA VAL A 385 9.79 22.86 -4.87
C VAL A 385 9.25 23.40 -6.19
N LEU A 386 7.92 23.30 -6.41
CA LEU A 386 7.29 23.81 -7.63
C LEU A 386 7.47 25.33 -7.79
N LYS A 387 7.45 26.10 -6.70
CA LYS A 387 7.75 27.53 -6.70
C LYS A 387 9.22 27.79 -7.11
N ARG A 388 10.16 27.01 -6.59
CA ARG A 388 11.59 27.11 -6.96
C ARG A 388 11.87 26.71 -8.40
N LEU A 389 11.12 25.76 -8.96
CA LEU A 389 11.24 25.35 -10.37
C LEU A 389 10.97 26.50 -11.35
N ARG A 390 10.14 27.50 -10.98
CA ARG A 390 9.90 28.70 -11.81
C ARG A 390 11.17 29.54 -12.07
N GLY A 391 12.14 29.48 -11.16
CA GLY A 391 13.45 30.12 -11.34
C GLY A 391 14.44 29.33 -12.20
N THR A 392 14.03 28.16 -12.72
CA THR A 392 14.87 27.26 -13.52
C THR A 392 14.38 27.20 -14.96
N PRO A 393 15.22 26.79 -15.93
CA PRO A 393 14.79 26.63 -17.32
C PRO A 393 13.80 25.47 -17.54
N LEU A 394 13.40 24.71 -16.51
CA LEU A 394 12.49 23.58 -16.61
C LEU A 394 11.01 24.01 -16.48
N PRO A 395 10.24 24.10 -17.58
CA PRO A 395 8.83 24.46 -17.50
C PRO A 395 8.00 23.33 -16.86
N LEU A 396 6.89 23.69 -16.19
CA LEU A 396 5.99 22.75 -15.51
C LEU A 396 5.52 21.61 -16.42
N ARG A 397 5.18 21.92 -17.68
CA ARG A 397 4.74 20.91 -18.66
C ARG A 397 5.77 19.80 -18.87
N LEU A 398 7.06 20.14 -18.90
CA LEU A 398 8.14 19.16 -19.04
C LEU A 398 8.42 18.44 -17.71
N HIS A 399 8.21 19.10 -16.57
CA HIS A 399 8.25 18.43 -15.28
C HIS A 399 7.19 17.33 -15.19
N LEU A 400 5.92 17.66 -15.49
CA LEU A 400 4.81 16.70 -15.47
C LEU A 400 4.98 15.61 -16.52
N ALA A 401 5.33 15.98 -17.77
CA ALA A 401 5.62 15.01 -18.83
C ALA A 401 6.76 14.06 -18.47
N GLY A 402 7.81 14.55 -17.81
CA GLY A 402 8.92 13.71 -17.36
C GLY A 402 8.52 12.73 -16.25
N GLN A 403 7.60 13.12 -15.36
CA GLN A 403 7.04 12.21 -14.35
C GLN A 403 6.17 11.14 -14.99
N THR A 404 5.28 11.51 -15.92
CA THR A 404 4.44 10.56 -16.65
C THR A 404 5.26 9.61 -17.52
N ALA A 405 6.28 10.10 -18.22
CA ALA A 405 7.18 9.27 -19.02
C ALA A 405 8.02 8.32 -18.13
N SER A 406 8.45 8.75 -16.94
CA SER A 406 9.08 7.85 -15.98
C SER A 406 8.13 6.75 -15.51
N ALA A 407 6.85 7.07 -15.25
CA ALA A 407 5.86 6.06 -14.89
C ALA A 407 5.58 5.08 -16.04
N LEU A 408 5.57 5.56 -17.29
CA LEU A 408 5.43 4.71 -18.48
C LEU A 408 6.60 3.73 -18.61
N ILE A 409 7.84 4.17 -18.37
CA ILE A 409 9.01 3.27 -18.41
C ILE A 409 8.90 2.19 -17.32
N VAL A 410 8.43 2.55 -16.12
CA VAL A 410 8.19 1.58 -15.04
C VAL A 410 7.05 0.62 -15.40
N ALA A 411 5.97 1.11 -16.02
CA ALA A 411 4.87 0.29 -16.52
C ALA A 411 5.32 -0.71 -17.59
N LEU A 412 6.10 -0.26 -18.57
CA LEU A 412 6.70 -1.11 -19.61
C LEU A 412 7.62 -2.17 -18.99
N LEU A 413 8.49 -1.78 -18.06
CA LEU A 413 9.34 -2.73 -17.33
C LEU A 413 8.51 -3.79 -16.61
N THR A 414 7.45 -3.36 -15.92
CA THR A 414 6.55 -4.28 -15.20
C THR A 414 5.88 -5.25 -16.16
N GLY A 415 5.35 -4.77 -17.30
CA GLY A 415 4.74 -5.61 -18.32
C GLY A 415 5.73 -6.60 -18.94
N VAL A 416 6.96 -6.16 -19.26
CA VAL A 416 8.02 -7.04 -19.77
C VAL A 416 8.38 -8.12 -18.75
N LEU A 417 8.50 -7.79 -17.47
CA LEU A 417 8.83 -8.76 -16.42
C LEU A 417 7.69 -9.75 -16.18
N VAL A 418 6.44 -9.26 -16.12
CA VAL A 418 5.26 -10.12 -15.93
C VAL A 418 5.11 -11.07 -17.11
N LEU A 419 5.15 -10.56 -18.35
CA LEU A 419 5.06 -11.39 -19.55
C LEU A 419 6.25 -12.33 -19.68
N GLY A 420 7.47 -11.87 -19.39
CA GLY A 420 8.67 -12.70 -19.44
C GLY A 420 8.62 -13.85 -18.43
N VAL A 421 8.13 -13.61 -17.22
CA VAL A 421 7.89 -14.69 -16.25
C VAL A 421 6.81 -15.65 -16.76
N GLY A 422 5.73 -15.11 -17.33
CA GLY A 422 4.60 -15.88 -17.85
C GLY A 422 4.97 -16.81 -19.00
N THR A 423 5.67 -16.29 -20.00
CA THR A 423 6.00 -17.03 -21.22
C THR A 423 7.19 -17.98 -21.04
N VAL A 424 8.18 -17.63 -20.20
CA VAL A 424 9.41 -18.42 -20.05
C VAL A 424 9.28 -19.51 -18.99
N PHE A 425 8.55 -19.25 -17.89
CA PHE A 425 8.52 -20.17 -16.75
C PHE A 425 7.14 -20.80 -16.48
N LEU A 426 6.07 -20.25 -17.06
CA LEU A 426 4.69 -20.62 -16.72
C LEU A 426 3.83 -20.94 -17.95
N ASP A 427 4.46 -21.10 -19.11
CA ASP A 427 3.84 -21.50 -20.39
C ASP A 427 2.59 -20.70 -20.77
N VAL A 428 2.52 -19.42 -20.41
CA VAL A 428 1.39 -18.55 -20.77
C VAL A 428 1.42 -18.27 -22.26
N PRO A 429 0.38 -18.64 -23.04
CA PRO A 429 0.37 -18.41 -24.47
C PRO A 429 0.11 -16.93 -24.76
N VAL A 430 1.02 -16.33 -25.52
CA VAL A 430 1.01 -14.89 -25.86
C VAL A 430 1.25 -14.71 -27.35
N SER A 431 0.48 -13.81 -27.97
CA SER A 431 0.74 -13.36 -29.33
C SER A 431 1.62 -12.11 -29.33
N PHE A 432 2.87 -12.26 -29.78
CA PHE A 432 3.81 -11.14 -29.89
C PHE A 432 3.46 -10.15 -31.00
N THR A 433 2.58 -10.51 -31.95
CA THR A 433 2.13 -9.59 -33.01
C THR A 433 1.34 -8.42 -32.44
N GLY A 434 0.73 -8.57 -31.26
CA GLY A 434 -0.01 -7.54 -30.56
C GLY A 434 0.81 -6.59 -29.68
N VAL A 435 2.12 -6.77 -29.57
CA VAL A 435 2.99 -5.92 -28.74
C VAL A 435 2.88 -4.42 -29.10
N PRO A 436 2.86 -4.00 -30.38
CA PRO A 436 2.68 -2.59 -30.73
C PRO A 436 1.36 -2.00 -30.21
N LEU A 437 0.28 -2.78 -30.27
CA LEU A 437 -1.02 -2.38 -29.72
C LEU A 437 -0.97 -2.28 -28.20
N ALA A 438 -0.38 -3.28 -27.52
CA ALA A 438 -0.21 -3.27 -26.07
C ALA A 438 0.61 -2.06 -25.59
N ILE A 439 1.68 -1.70 -26.29
CA ILE A 439 2.48 -0.49 -25.99
C ILE A 439 1.63 0.77 -26.18
N THR A 440 0.84 0.85 -27.26
CA THR A 440 -0.04 1.99 -27.53
C THR A 440 -1.08 2.16 -26.42
N LEU A 441 -1.70 1.06 -26.00
CA LEU A 441 -2.66 1.04 -24.89
C LEU A 441 -1.99 1.38 -23.55
N LEU A 442 -0.75 0.93 -23.29
CA LEU A 442 0.01 1.33 -22.10
C LEU A 442 0.33 2.83 -22.09
N VAL A 443 0.68 3.42 -23.24
CA VAL A 443 0.90 4.87 -23.35
C VAL A 443 -0.39 5.63 -23.04
N LEU A 444 -1.50 5.24 -23.66
CA LEU A 444 -2.81 5.85 -23.43
C LEU A 444 -3.28 5.66 -21.98
N GLY A 445 -3.16 4.45 -21.45
CA GLY A 445 -3.54 4.11 -20.09
C GLY A 445 -2.71 4.85 -19.03
N THR A 446 -1.39 4.86 -19.18
CA THR A 446 -0.49 5.58 -18.27
C THR A 446 -0.76 7.08 -18.27
N THR A 447 -0.99 7.68 -19.44
CA THR A 447 -1.30 9.11 -19.55
C THR A 447 -2.67 9.43 -18.95
N THR A 448 -3.67 8.59 -19.19
CA THR A 448 -5.02 8.70 -18.60
C THR A 448 -4.96 8.65 -17.08
N LEU A 449 -4.31 7.62 -16.52
CA LEU A 449 -4.18 7.41 -15.08
C LEU A 449 -3.34 8.51 -14.41
N ALA A 450 -2.28 8.99 -15.07
CA ALA A 450 -1.51 10.14 -14.60
C ALA A 450 -2.36 11.43 -14.58
N ALA A 451 -3.19 11.67 -15.60
CA ALA A 451 -4.10 12.82 -15.64
C ALA A 451 -5.13 12.76 -14.49
N CYS A 452 -5.74 11.60 -14.26
CA CYS A 452 -6.62 11.37 -13.10
C CYS A 452 -5.90 11.64 -11.78
N GLY A 453 -4.64 11.18 -11.67
CA GLY A 453 -3.78 11.44 -10.54
C GLY A 453 -3.50 12.94 -10.33
N PHE A 454 -3.19 13.68 -11.40
CA PHE A 454 -2.95 15.12 -11.31
C PHE A 454 -4.20 15.90 -10.94
N ALA A 455 -5.38 15.51 -11.44
CA ALA A 455 -6.64 16.09 -11.00
C ALA A 455 -6.88 15.86 -9.50
N LEU A 456 -6.54 14.67 -8.99
CA LEU A 456 -6.58 14.37 -7.56
C LEU A 456 -5.57 15.22 -6.77
N ALA A 457 -4.35 15.42 -7.29
CA ALA A 457 -3.34 16.26 -6.66
C ALA A 457 -3.73 17.75 -6.63
N GLY A 458 -4.42 18.24 -7.67
CA GLY A 458 -4.93 19.61 -7.75
C GLY A 458 -6.07 19.88 -6.77
N THR A 459 -6.94 18.89 -6.55
CA THR A 459 -8.12 19.03 -5.68
C THR A 459 -7.80 18.87 -4.19
N LEU A 460 -6.79 18.08 -3.83
CA LEU A 460 -6.50 17.75 -2.44
C LEU A 460 -5.44 18.67 -1.79
N PRO A 461 -5.63 19.05 -0.51
CA PRO A 461 -4.85 20.10 0.14
C PRO A 461 -3.44 19.66 0.56
N SER A 462 -3.16 18.36 0.69
CA SER A 462 -1.85 17.86 1.15
C SER A 462 -1.41 16.60 0.42
N SER A 463 -0.10 16.40 0.31
CA SER A 463 0.51 15.17 -0.21
C SER A 463 0.03 13.91 0.52
N LYS A 464 -0.11 13.98 1.85
CA LYS A 464 -0.67 12.88 2.64
C LYS A 464 -2.09 12.53 2.22
N ALA A 465 -2.93 13.54 1.93
CA ALA A 465 -4.28 13.31 1.44
C ALA A 465 -4.29 12.72 0.02
N VAL A 466 -3.43 13.21 -0.88
CA VAL A 466 -3.31 12.70 -2.26
C VAL A 466 -2.99 11.21 -2.25
N THR A 467 -1.97 10.78 -1.50
CA THR A 467 -1.62 9.37 -1.41
C THR A 467 -2.71 8.55 -0.73
N ALA A 468 -3.32 9.05 0.36
CA ALA A 468 -4.39 8.35 1.06
C ALA A 468 -5.61 8.10 0.18
N VAL A 469 -6.12 9.16 -0.44
CA VAL A 469 -7.32 9.10 -1.28
C VAL A 469 -7.01 8.33 -2.57
N GLY A 470 -5.82 8.50 -3.15
CA GLY A 470 -5.39 7.74 -4.32
C GLY A 470 -5.41 6.23 -4.07
N LEU A 471 -4.84 5.77 -2.96
CA LEU A 471 -4.90 4.35 -2.56
C LEU A 471 -6.32 3.90 -2.19
N GLY A 472 -7.07 4.75 -1.48
CA GLY A 472 -8.46 4.47 -1.10
C GLY A 472 -9.42 4.38 -2.27
N ILE A 473 -9.10 5.03 -3.40
CA ILE A 473 -9.81 4.91 -4.67
C ILE A 473 -9.30 3.68 -5.45
N LEU A 474 -7.98 3.55 -5.61
CA LEU A 474 -7.38 2.52 -6.46
C LEU A 474 -7.74 1.11 -5.98
N LEU A 475 -7.69 0.85 -4.67
CA LEU A 475 -7.93 -0.49 -4.12
C LEU A 475 -9.35 -1.00 -4.43
N PRO A 476 -10.44 -0.30 -4.06
CA PRO A 476 -11.78 -0.72 -4.45
C PRO A 476 -11.95 -0.84 -5.96
N LEU A 477 -11.53 0.17 -6.73
CA LEU A 477 -11.70 0.17 -8.19
C LEU A 477 -10.98 -1.00 -8.87
N SER A 478 -9.89 -1.50 -8.30
CA SER A 478 -9.17 -2.66 -8.85
C SER A 478 -10.01 -3.93 -8.89
N PHE A 479 -10.91 -4.14 -7.90
CA PHE A 479 -11.87 -5.23 -7.94
C PHE A 479 -12.86 -5.05 -9.10
N PHE A 480 -13.46 -3.87 -9.25
CA PHE A 480 -14.42 -3.57 -10.33
C PHE A 480 -13.80 -3.57 -11.74
N SER A 481 -12.47 -3.51 -11.82
CA SER A 481 -11.72 -3.32 -13.07
C SER A 481 -11.07 -4.59 -13.59
N ASP A 482 -11.50 -5.76 -13.12
CA ASP A 482 -10.98 -7.08 -13.50
C ASP A 482 -9.44 -7.22 -13.32
N VAL A 483 -8.81 -6.38 -12.49
CA VAL A 483 -7.36 -6.39 -12.24
C VAL A 483 -6.95 -7.63 -11.43
N PHE A 484 -7.82 -8.07 -10.52
CA PHE A 484 -7.70 -9.31 -9.77
C PHE A 484 -8.86 -10.23 -10.19
N PRO A 485 -8.70 -11.02 -11.26
CA PRO A 485 -9.76 -11.87 -11.78
C PRO A 485 -10.19 -12.91 -10.74
N THR A 486 -11.49 -12.97 -10.46
CA THR A 486 -12.08 -13.93 -9.52
C THR A 486 -12.82 -15.08 -10.22
N GLY A 487 -12.61 -15.23 -11.54
CA GLY A 487 -13.25 -16.24 -12.38
C GLY A 487 -14.67 -15.88 -12.83
N HIS A 488 -15.50 -15.30 -11.95
CA HIS A 488 -16.85 -14.83 -12.28
C HIS A 488 -17.02 -13.39 -11.78
N THR A 489 -17.45 -12.45 -12.63
CA THR A 489 -17.72 -11.06 -12.22
C THR A 489 -19.23 -10.80 -12.33
N PRO A 490 -19.95 -10.49 -11.22
CA PRO A 490 -21.38 -10.19 -11.28
C PRO A 490 -21.70 -9.08 -12.29
N ALA A 491 -22.87 -9.16 -12.94
CA ALA A 491 -23.24 -8.23 -14.03
C ALA A 491 -23.16 -6.76 -13.59
N TRP A 492 -23.71 -6.43 -12.41
CA TRP A 492 -23.67 -5.07 -11.86
C TRP A 492 -22.25 -4.55 -11.64
N MET A 493 -21.33 -5.42 -11.19
CA MET A 493 -19.93 -5.10 -10.94
C MET A 493 -19.21 -4.84 -12.27
N SER A 494 -19.53 -5.63 -13.29
CA SER A 494 -19.06 -5.40 -14.65
C SER A 494 -19.62 -4.09 -15.23
N THR A 495 -20.89 -3.75 -14.98
CA THR A 495 -21.51 -2.48 -15.39
C THR A 495 -20.83 -1.27 -14.77
N VAL A 496 -20.58 -1.30 -13.45
CA VAL A 496 -19.82 -0.23 -12.77
C VAL A 496 -18.40 -0.16 -13.33
N GLY A 497 -17.75 -1.30 -13.50
CA GLY A 497 -16.42 -1.42 -14.07
C GLY A 497 -16.31 -0.84 -15.49
N ALA A 498 -17.38 -0.91 -16.30
CA ALA A 498 -17.39 -0.42 -17.67
C ALA A 498 -17.18 1.09 -17.79
N PHE A 499 -17.39 1.86 -16.71
CA PHE A 499 -17.09 3.29 -16.68
C PHE A 499 -15.65 3.59 -16.27
N LEU A 500 -14.89 2.59 -15.79
CA LEU A 500 -13.56 2.80 -15.20
C LEU A 500 -12.46 2.65 -16.25
N PRO A 501 -11.49 3.59 -16.34
CA PRO A 501 -10.39 3.49 -17.29
C PRO A 501 -9.48 2.29 -16.99
N LEU A 502 -9.39 1.90 -15.72
CA LEU A 502 -8.54 0.79 -15.28
C LEU A 502 -9.01 -0.56 -15.87
N LYS A 503 -10.32 -0.78 -16.01
CA LYS A 503 -10.89 -1.99 -16.63
C LYS A 503 -10.49 -2.12 -18.09
N HIS A 504 -10.67 -1.03 -18.83
CA HIS A 504 -10.39 -0.99 -20.27
C HIS A 504 -8.90 -1.09 -20.57
N LEU A 505 -8.03 -0.60 -19.68
CA LEU A 505 -6.60 -0.84 -19.79
C LEU A 505 -6.26 -2.32 -19.58
N ALA A 506 -6.78 -2.96 -18.51
CA ALA A 506 -6.53 -4.38 -18.24
C ALA A 506 -7.03 -5.28 -19.36
N ASN A 507 -8.30 -5.13 -19.75
CA ASN A 507 -8.91 -5.97 -20.78
C ASN A 507 -8.28 -5.70 -22.15
N GLY A 508 -8.01 -4.42 -22.49
CA GLY A 508 -7.35 -4.09 -23.75
C GLY A 508 -5.93 -4.66 -23.86
N LEU A 509 -5.17 -4.74 -22.77
CA LEU A 509 -3.86 -5.41 -22.77
C LEU A 509 -3.98 -6.93 -22.94
N ALA A 510 -4.99 -7.55 -22.32
CA ALA A 510 -5.28 -8.97 -22.49
C ALA A 510 -5.68 -9.29 -23.94
N ASP A 511 -6.58 -8.50 -24.52
CA ASP A 511 -7.09 -8.61 -25.89
C ASP A 511 -6.00 -8.34 -26.95
N ALA A 512 -5.11 -7.39 -26.67
CA ALA A 512 -4.00 -7.09 -27.57
C ALA A 512 -3.02 -8.27 -27.66
N LEU A 513 -2.75 -8.94 -26.55
CA LEU A 513 -1.74 -10.00 -26.46
C LEU A 513 -2.34 -11.41 -26.66
N ALA A 514 -3.65 -11.51 -26.94
CA ALA A 514 -4.37 -12.76 -27.03
C ALA A 514 -3.80 -13.69 -28.14
N PRO A 515 -3.71 -15.01 -27.91
CA PRO A 515 -3.21 -15.97 -28.91
C PRO A 515 -3.97 -15.95 -30.24
N GLY A 516 -5.27 -15.63 -30.21
CA GLY A 516 -6.11 -15.50 -31.40
C GLY A 516 -5.79 -14.29 -32.29
N GLY A 517 -4.82 -13.46 -31.90
CA GLY A 517 -4.42 -12.24 -32.59
C GLY A 517 -4.91 -10.97 -31.88
N PRO A 518 -4.25 -9.82 -32.13
CA PRO A 518 -4.60 -8.57 -31.48
C PRO A 518 -5.98 -8.09 -31.90
N THR A 519 -6.86 -7.86 -30.92
CA THR A 519 -8.16 -7.23 -31.15
C THR A 519 -8.20 -5.87 -30.46
N VAL A 520 -8.92 -4.91 -31.07
CA VAL A 520 -9.06 -3.56 -30.52
C VAL A 520 -10.50 -3.34 -30.10
N ASN A 521 -10.72 -3.16 -28.79
CA ASN A 521 -11.99 -2.69 -28.27
C ASN A 521 -12.05 -1.16 -28.33
N TRP A 522 -12.65 -0.63 -29.40
CA TRP A 522 -12.79 0.82 -29.61
C TRP A 522 -13.61 1.52 -28.52
N VAL A 523 -14.56 0.82 -27.88
CA VAL A 523 -15.30 1.37 -26.73
C VAL A 523 -14.34 1.62 -25.57
N GLY A 524 -13.48 0.66 -25.27
CA GLY A 524 -12.48 0.82 -24.21
C GLY A 524 -11.47 1.93 -24.48
N VAL A 525 -11.01 2.05 -25.73
CA VAL A 525 -10.17 3.19 -26.17
C VAL A 525 -10.92 4.52 -26.00
N GLY A 526 -12.19 4.58 -26.40
CA GLY A 526 -13.05 5.75 -26.22
C GLY A 526 -13.20 6.15 -24.75
N VAL A 527 -13.38 5.19 -23.85
CA VAL A 527 -13.48 5.45 -22.40
C VAL A 527 -12.16 5.99 -21.84
N LEU A 528 -11.01 5.40 -22.23
CA LEU A 528 -9.70 5.91 -21.83
C LEU A 528 -9.47 7.36 -22.29
N VAL A 529 -9.79 7.67 -23.55
CA VAL A 529 -9.67 9.03 -24.10
C VAL A 529 -10.63 9.99 -23.39
N ALA A 530 -11.87 9.59 -23.13
CA ALA A 530 -12.85 10.42 -22.42
C ALA A 530 -12.35 10.77 -21.00
N TRP A 531 -11.83 9.79 -20.27
CA TRP A 531 -11.22 10.01 -18.96
C TRP A 531 -9.98 10.90 -19.01
N LEU A 532 -9.11 10.70 -20.01
CA LEU A 532 -7.94 11.52 -20.21
C LEU A 532 -8.32 12.99 -20.41
N VAL A 533 -9.30 13.27 -21.29
CA VAL A 533 -9.79 14.63 -21.55
C VAL A 533 -10.44 15.21 -20.30
N ALA A 534 -11.37 14.49 -19.66
CA ALA A 534 -12.06 14.96 -18.46
C ALA A 534 -11.09 15.26 -17.31
N ALA A 535 -10.15 14.35 -17.06
CA ALA A 535 -9.16 14.51 -16.00
C ALA A 535 -8.13 15.60 -16.32
N ALA A 536 -7.70 15.74 -17.58
CA ALA A 536 -6.81 16.82 -17.99
C ALA A 536 -7.48 18.20 -17.84
N LEU A 537 -8.76 18.33 -18.21
CA LEU A 537 -9.54 19.55 -18.00
C LEU A 537 -9.71 19.86 -16.51
N LEU A 538 -10.04 18.85 -15.70
CA LEU A 538 -10.16 19.01 -14.25
C LEU A 538 -8.82 19.39 -13.60
N ALA A 539 -7.72 18.75 -14.00
CA ALA A 539 -6.38 19.08 -13.54
C ALA A 539 -6.01 20.52 -13.93
N ALA A 540 -6.25 20.93 -15.17
CA ALA A 540 -5.98 22.30 -15.63
C ALA A 540 -6.77 23.35 -14.83
N ARG A 541 -8.01 23.04 -14.41
CA ARG A 541 -8.85 23.94 -13.60
C ARG A 541 -8.47 23.97 -12.12
N THR A 542 -8.07 22.82 -11.55
CA THR A 542 -7.87 22.67 -10.11
C THR A 542 -6.42 22.88 -9.68
N PHE A 543 -5.46 22.72 -10.59
CA PHE A 543 -4.05 22.77 -10.26
C PHE A 543 -3.60 24.20 -9.97
N ARG A 544 -3.77 24.60 -8.71
CA ARG A 544 -3.21 25.82 -8.15
C ARG A 544 -1.77 25.57 -7.73
N MET A 545 -0.86 26.25 -8.42
CA MET A 545 0.59 26.19 -8.17
C MET A 545 1.00 26.90 -6.86
N ASP A 546 0.12 27.75 -6.35
CA ASP A 546 0.36 28.57 -5.19
C ASP A 546 -0.44 28.01 -4.01
N GLY A 547 0.30 27.53 -3.00
CA GLY A 547 -0.21 27.49 -1.64
C GLY A 547 -0.32 28.94 -1.18
N ASP A 548 -1.41 29.60 -1.55
CA ASP A 548 -1.82 30.84 -0.91
C ASP A 548 -2.42 30.45 0.43
N THR A 549 -1.56 30.54 1.44
CA THR A 549 -2.01 30.86 2.78
C THR A 549 -2.75 32.19 2.68
N THR A 550 -4.08 32.11 2.59
CA THR A 550 -4.93 33.08 3.26
C THR A 550 -5.12 32.61 4.69
#